data_AF-A0A3G6MX82-F1
#
_entry.id   AF-A0A3G6MX82-F1
#
_cell.length_a   1.000
_cell.length_b   1.000
_cell.length_c   1.000
_cell.angle_alpha   90.00
_cell.angle_beta   90.00
_cell.angle_gamma   90.00
#
_symmetry.space_group_name_H-M   'P 1'
#
loop_
_entity.id
_entity.type
_entity.pdbx_description
1 polymer ?
#
loop_
_entity_poly.entity_id
_entity_poly.type
_entity_poly.pdbx_seq_one_letter_code
_entity_poly.pdbx_strand_id
1 'polypeptide(L)'
;MGDKIIFHLKNILKLIGIIYIFLVIKNILQIFFGLFTTFTDIEMYTIYNIHDSAYSLAIIIFYDFFAFVVIIYIWIFLFLYLLILEYKNKIWIQILYSVAIYLLTIFIFNRGEINDWFIIISVILGISNWWMFEKWIINNDNL
;
A
#
# COMPACT_ATOMS: atom_id res chain seq x y z
N MET A 1 15.64 18.12 -22.33
CA MET A 1 14.41 17.29 -22.39
C MET A 1 14.70 15.84 -22.01
N GLY A 2 15.79 15.24 -22.49
CA GLY A 2 16.21 13.88 -22.10
C GLY A 2 16.49 13.69 -20.60
N ASP A 3 17.11 14.67 -19.94
CA ASP A 3 17.48 14.54 -18.51
C ASP A 3 16.26 14.44 -17.57
N LYS A 4 15.19 15.18 -17.88
CA LYS A 4 13.92 15.09 -17.13
C LYS A 4 13.24 13.74 -17.33
N ILE A 5 13.31 13.17 -18.53
CA ILE A 5 12.73 11.86 -18.82
C ILE A 5 13.46 10.77 -18.03
N ILE A 6 14.79 10.78 -18.03
CA ILE A 6 15.62 9.84 -17.28
C ILE A 6 15.37 9.96 -15.77
N PHE A 7 15.21 11.18 -15.27
CA PHE A 7 14.86 11.43 -13.87
C PHE A 7 13.55 10.74 -13.47
N HIS A 8 12.47 10.94 -14.24
CA HIS A 8 11.19 10.30 -13.94
C HIS A 8 11.25 8.78 -14.09
N LEU A 9 11.96 8.24 -15.08
CA LEU A 9 12.16 6.80 -15.25
C LEU A 9 12.83 6.16 -14.02
N LYS A 10 13.89 6.78 -13.48
CA LYS A 10 14.54 6.30 -12.25
C LYS A 10 13.57 6.28 -11.07
N ASN A 11 12.76 7.32 -10.93
CA ASN A 11 11.80 7.41 -9.84
C ASN A 11 10.63 6.43 -9.98
N ILE A 12 10.21 6.10 -11.21
CA ILE A 12 9.23 5.03 -11.45
C ILE A 12 9.78 3.66 -11.02
N LEU A 13 11.06 3.35 -11.31
CA LEU A 13 11.66 2.09 -10.85
C LEU A 13 11.73 2.01 -9.32
N LYS A 14 12.12 3.10 -8.65
CA LYS A 14 12.08 3.19 -7.19
C LYS A 14 10.65 3.00 -6.67
N LEU A 15 9.67 3.62 -7.31
CA LEU A 15 8.25 3.51 -6.95
C LEU A 15 7.75 2.06 -7.02
N ILE A 16 8.13 1.31 -8.06
CA ILE A 16 7.84 -0.12 -8.17
C ILE A 16 8.40 -0.89 -6.97
N GLY A 17 9.66 -0.61 -6.59
CA GLY A 17 10.26 -1.20 -5.40
C GLY A 17 9.49 -0.87 -4.11
N ILE A 18 9.04 0.38 -3.96
CA ILE A 18 8.22 0.81 -2.82
C ILE A 18 6.87 0.06 -2.79
N ILE A 19 6.21 -0.13 -3.94
CA ILE A 19 4.94 -0.88 -4.03
C ILE A 19 5.11 -2.31 -3.50
N TYR A 20 6.15 -3.01 -3.93
CA TYR A 20 6.39 -4.38 -3.48
C TYR A 20 6.67 -4.45 -1.97
N ILE A 21 7.49 -3.54 -1.44
CA ILE A 21 7.75 -3.46 0.01
C ILE A 21 6.47 -3.14 0.77
N PHE A 22 5.67 -2.19 0.28
CA PHE A 22 4.38 -1.85 0.87
C PHE A 22 3.46 -3.07 0.96
N LEU A 23 3.38 -3.88 -0.08
CA LEU A 23 2.56 -5.10 -0.07
C LEU A 23 3.07 -6.16 0.88
N VAL A 24 4.39 -6.33 0.98
CA VAL A 24 4.99 -7.23 1.99
C VAL A 24 4.59 -6.76 3.39
N ILE A 25 4.76 -5.47 3.70
CA ILE A 25 4.41 -4.91 5.01
C ILE A 25 2.90 -5.05 5.25
N LYS A 26 2.05 -4.74 4.28
CA LYS A 26 0.58 -4.88 4.36
C LYS A 26 0.20 -6.31 4.75
N ASN A 27 0.74 -7.29 4.03
CA ASN A 27 0.44 -8.70 4.28
C ASN A 27 0.96 -9.18 5.64
N ILE A 28 2.18 -8.79 6.05
CA ILE A 28 2.70 -9.11 7.38
C ILE A 28 1.79 -8.55 8.47
N LEU A 29 1.38 -7.29 8.34
CA LEU A 29 0.48 -6.65 9.31
C LEU A 29 -0.90 -7.29 9.32
N GLN A 30 -1.48 -7.59 8.16
CA GLN A 30 -2.78 -8.28 8.06
C GLN A 30 -2.75 -9.64 8.74
N ILE A 31 -1.71 -10.45 8.51
CA ILE A 31 -1.56 -11.76 9.15
C ILE A 31 -1.37 -11.58 10.65
N PHE A 32 -0.49 -10.67 11.07
CA PHE A 32 -0.20 -10.43 12.49
C PHE A 32 -1.45 -10.00 13.25
N PHE A 33 -2.19 -9.01 12.74
CA PHE A 33 -3.44 -8.58 13.35
C PHE A 33 -4.55 -9.62 13.20
N GLY A 34 -4.51 -10.44 12.14
CA GLY A 34 -5.42 -11.56 11.90
C GLY A 34 -5.42 -12.62 12.98
N LEU A 35 -4.27 -12.86 13.61
CA LEU A 35 -4.15 -13.76 14.76
C LEU A 35 -5.02 -13.34 15.96
N PHE A 36 -5.45 -12.08 16.02
CA PHE A 36 -6.27 -11.54 17.11
C PHE A 36 -7.75 -11.40 16.73
N THR A 37 -8.18 -11.92 15.57
CA THR A 37 -9.55 -11.79 15.06
C THR A 37 -10.17 -13.14 14.74
N THR A 38 -11.51 -13.18 14.72
CA THR A 38 -12.30 -14.38 14.34
C THR A 38 -12.78 -14.34 12.90
N PHE A 39 -12.33 -13.37 12.10
CA PHE A 39 -12.74 -13.24 10.70
C PHE A 39 -12.02 -14.30 9.84
N THR A 40 -12.80 -15.13 9.15
CA THR A 40 -12.31 -16.28 8.37
C THR A 40 -12.25 -16.01 6.87
N ASP A 41 -13.05 -15.06 6.38
CA ASP A 41 -13.19 -14.79 4.95
C ASP A 41 -12.10 -13.83 4.45
N ILE A 42 -11.50 -14.21 3.31
CA ILE A 42 -10.49 -13.40 2.63
C ILE A 42 -11.20 -12.45 1.68
N GLU A 43 -11.32 -11.21 2.10
CA GLU A 43 -11.80 -10.12 1.26
C GLU A 43 -10.70 -9.05 1.12
N MET A 44 -10.90 -8.13 0.18
CA MET A 44 -9.98 -7.01 0.02
C MET A 44 -9.99 -6.14 1.27
N TYR A 45 -8.80 -5.88 1.83
CA TYR A 45 -8.62 -5.02 2.99
C TYR A 45 -9.41 -5.47 4.24
N THR A 46 -9.71 -6.76 4.35
CA THR A 46 -10.09 -7.37 5.62
C THR A 46 -8.88 -8.01 6.27
N ILE A 47 -9.00 -8.14 7.58
CA ILE A 47 -8.10 -8.95 8.39
C ILE A 47 -8.68 -10.35 8.43
N TYR A 48 -7.85 -11.34 8.15
CA TYR A 48 -8.27 -12.73 8.11
C TYR A 48 -7.36 -13.57 9.00
N ASN A 49 -7.95 -14.52 9.72
CA ASN A 49 -7.20 -15.51 10.46
C ASN A 49 -6.71 -16.59 9.48
N ILE A 50 -5.39 -16.73 9.37
CA ILE A 50 -4.77 -17.68 8.45
C ILE A 50 -5.00 -19.14 8.86
N HIS A 51 -5.28 -19.40 10.14
CA HIS A 51 -5.55 -20.75 10.66
C HIS A 51 -6.92 -21.27 10.22
N ASP A 52 -7.88 -20.37 10.08
CA ASP A 52 -9.28 -20.69 9.77
C ASP A 52 -9.67 -20.33 8.32
N SER A 53 -8.69 -19.88 7.52
CA SER A 53 -8.88 -19.47 6.13
C SER A 53 -9.16 -20.65 5.19
N ALA A 54 -10.14 -20.49 4.31
CA ALA A 54 -10.45 -21.44 3.24
C ALA A 54 -9.37 -21.48 2.13
N TYR A 55 -8.54 -20.45 2.00
CA TYR A 55 -7.49 -20.36 0.98
C TYR A 55 -6.10 -20.49 1.60
N SER A 56 -5.17 -21.10 0.84
CA SER A 56 -3.78 -21.19 1.26
C SER A 56 -3.08 -19.83 1.18
N LEU A 57 -2.13 -19.60 2.09
CA LEU A 57 -1.33 -18.37 2.14
C LEU A 57 -0.69 -18.02 0.78
N ALA A 58 -0.25 -19.04 0.04
CA ALA A 58 0.36 -18.88 -1.27
C ALA A 58 -0.59 -18.25 -2.30
N ILE A 59 -1.88 -18.62 -2.27
CA ILE A 59 -2.90 -18.07 -3.19
C ILE A 59 -3.16 -16.60 -2.86
N ILE A 60 -3.25 -16.27 -1.57
CA ILE A 60 -3.49 -14.89 -1.11
C ILE A 60 -2.34 -13.99 -1.55
N ILE A 61 -1.10 -14.40 -1.25
CA ILE A 61 0.10 -13.67 -1.66
C ILE A 61 0.14 -13.52 -3.19
N PHE A 62 -0.16 -14.58 -3.95
CA PHE A 62 -0.14 -14.51 -5.41
C PHE A 62 -1.13 -13.47 -5.95
N TYR A 63 -2.37 -13.46 -5.43
CA TYR A 63 -3.40 -12.53 -5.88
C TYR A 63 -3.04 -11.08 -5.58
N ASP A 64 -2.52 -10.81 -4.39
CA ASP A 64 -2.09 -9.48 -3.94
C ASP A 64 -0.86 -8.97 -4.71
N PHE A 65 0.12 -9.84 -5.00
CA PHE A 65 1.40 -9.45 -5.62
C PHE A 65 1.39 -9.41 -7.15
N PHE A 66 0.53 -10.18 -7.83
CA PHE A 66 0.55 -10.26 -9.29
C PHE A 66 -0.65 -9.58 -9.94
N ALA A 67 -1.87 -9.97 -9.56
CA ALA A 67 -3.08 -9.42 -10.19
C ALA A 67 -3.31 -7.96 -9.76
N PHE A 68 -3.14 -7.67 -8.47
CA PHE A 68 -3.44 -6.36 -7.91
C PHE A 68 -2.35 -5.31 -8.13
N VAL A 69 -1.06 -5.72 -8.13
CA VAL A 69 0.07 -4.80 -8.34
C VAL A 69 -0.05 -4.05 -9.66
N VAL A 70 -0.27 -4.79 -10.74
CA VAL A 70 -0.21 -4.25 -12.12
C VAL A 70 -1.47 -3.46 -12.46
N ILE A 71 -2.63 -3.89 -11.97
CA ILE A 71 -3.92 -3.31 -12.37
C ILE A 71 -4.30 -2.13 -11.49
N ILE A 72 -3.92 -2.12 -10.20
CA ILE A 72 -4.45 -1.15 -9.23
C ILE A 72 -3.32 -0.41 -8.50
N TYR A 73 -2.41 -1.12 -7.83
CA TYR A 73 -1.43 -0.45 -6.96
C TYR A 73 -0.47 0.48 -7.71
N ILE A 74 -0.10 0.16 -8.96
CA ILE A 74 0.75 1.04 -9.75
C ILE A 74 0.11 2.41 -9.96
N TRP A 75 -1.19 2.46 -10.25
CA TRP A 75 -1.91 3.73 -10.45
C TRP A 75 -2.08 4.50 -9.15
N ILE A 76 -2.38 3.79 -8.06
CA ILE A 76 -2.48 4.38 -6.72
C ILE A 76 -1.16 5.04 -6.32
N PHE A 77 -0.03 4.36 -6.52
CA PHE A 77 1.28 4.89 -6.16
C PHE A 77 1.78 5.97 -7.12
N LEU A 78 1.44 5.88 -8.42
CA LEU A 78 1.74 6.95 -9.37
C LEU A 78 1.01 8.24 -9.01
N PHE A 79 -0.27 8.15 -8.64
CA PHE A 79 -1.02 9.32 -8.19
C PHE A 79 -0.45 9.93 -6.91
N LEU A 80 -0.09 9.08 -5.92
CA LEU A 80 0.61 9.51 -4.72
C LEU A 80 1.95 10.21 -5.03
N TYR A 81 2.72 9.67 -5.98
CA TYR A 81 3.96 10.28 -6.44
C TYR A 81 3.74 11.68 -7.02
N LEU A 82 2.71 11.86 -7.86
CA LEU A 82 2.35 13.18 -8.40
C LEU A 82 1.95 14.16 -7.28
N LEU A 83 1.17 13.71 -6.29
CA LEU A 83 0.82 14.52 -5.12
C LEU A 83 2.06 14.97 -4.34
N ILE A 84 3.04 14.07 -4.18
CA ILE A 84 4.28 14.37 -3.45
C ILE A 84 5.17 15.36 -4.20
N LEU A 85 5.20 15.30 -5.53
CA LEU A 85 5.91 16.28 -6.34
C LEU A 85 5.30 17.68 -6.17
N GLU A 86 3.97 17.79 -6.11
CA GLU A 86 3.28 19.08 -5.98
C GLU A 86 3.31 19.63 -4.54
N TYR A 87 3.00 18.80 -3.55
CA TYR A 87 2.77 19.22 -2.17
C TYR A 87 3.91 18.92 -1.19
N LYS A 88 5.01 18.33 -1.69
CA LYS A 88 6.13 17.76 -0.93
C LYS A 88 5.75 16.50 -0.13
N ASN A 89 6.74 15.67 0.22
CA ASN A 89 6.51 14.44 0.99
C ASN A 89 6.28 14.75 2.48
N LYS A 90 5.02 15.05 2.82
CA LYS A 90 4.61 15.23 4.22
C LYS A 90 4.00 13.94 4.75
N ILE A 91 4.34 13.57 5.98
CA ILE A 91 3.86 12.35 6.63
C ILE A 91 2.33 12.26 6.67
N TRP A 92 1.64 13.38 6.92
CA TRP A 92 0.19 13.42 6.98
C TRP A 92 -0.47 13.18 5.61
N ILE A 93 0.16 13.59 4.50
CA ILE A 93 -0.36 13.30 3.15
C ILE A 93 -0.35 11.80 2.93
N GLN A 94 0.74 11.14 3.29
CA GLN A 94 0.92 9.70 3.14
C GLN A 94 -0.07 8.90 4.00
N ILE A 95 -0.28 9.31 5.25
CA ILE A 95 -1.26 8.70 6.15
C ILE A 95 -2.69 8.90 5.63
N LEU A 96 -3.09 10.14 5.33
CA LEU A 96 -4.43 10.43 4.82
C LEU A 96 -4.70 9.71 3.51
N TYR A 97 -3.70 9.65 2.62
CA TYR A 97 -3.81 8.94 1.36
C TYR A 97 -4.03 7.44 1.57
N SER A 98 -3.21 6.81 2.42
CA SER A 98 -3.33 5.38 2.74
C SER A 98 -4.70 5.05 3.34
N VAL A 99 -5.17 5.86 4.30
CA VAL A 99 -6.50 5.69 4.93
C VAL A 99 -7.62 5.94 3.92
N ALA A 100 -7.52 6.95 3.05
CA ALA A 100 -8.53 7.24 2.03
C ALA A 100 -8.67 6.09 1.02
N ILE A 101 -7.54 5.52 0.57
CA ILE A 101 -7.54 4.35 -0.32
C ILE A 101 -8.21 3.16 0.36
N TYR A 102 -7.90 2.92 1.64
CA TYR A 102 -8.57 1.89 2.42
C TYR A 102 -10.09 2.13 2.45
N LEU A 103 -10.55 3.29 2.91
CA LEU A 103 -11.97 3.61 3.01
C LEU A 103 -12.71 3.47 1.66
N LEU A 104 -12.09 3.93 0.58
CA LEU A 104 -12.63 3.79 -0.78
C LEU A 104 -12.74 2.32 -1.21
N THR A 105 -11.76 1.50 -0.84
CA THR A 105 -11.78 0.07 -1.18
C THR A 105 -12.90 -0.67 -0.44
N ILE A 106 -13.07 -0.44 0.86
CA ILE A 106 -14.16 -1.07 1.63
C ILE A 106 -15.52 -0.61 1.11
N PHE A 107 -15.65 0.67 0.76
CA PHE A 107 -16.90 1.21 0.22
C PHE A 107 -17.31 0.52 -1.09
N ILE A 108 -16.33 0.27 -1.99
CA ILE A 108 -16.59 -0.36 -3.29
C ILE A 108 -16.77 -1.88 -3.17
N PHE A 109 -15.92 -2.56 -2.39
CA PHE A 109 -15.82 -4.01 -2.41
C PHE A 109 -16.44 -4.70 -1.20
N ASN A 110 -16.55 -4.02 -0.05
CA ASN A 110 -16.99 -4.62 1.20
C ASN A 110 -18.15 -3.87 1.88
N ARG A 111 -19.02 -3.25 1.06
CA ARG A 111 -20.28 -2.60 1.50
C ARG A 111 -20.13 -1.58 2.64
N GLY A 112 -18.92 -1.07 2.88
CA GLY A 112 -18.62 -0.12 3.96
C GLY A 112 -18.43 -0.73 5.35
N GLU A 113 -18.20 -2.04 5.49
CA GLU A 113 -17.87 -2.65 6.79
C GLU A 113 -16.44 -2.28 7.23
N ILE A 114 -16.33 -1.23 8.04
CA ILE A 114 -15.05 -0.70 8.50
C ILE A 114 -14.43 -1.63 9.54
N ASN A 115 -13.20 -2.06 9.27
CA ASN A 115 -12.36 -2.78 10.23
C ASN A 115 -11.38 -1.80 10.92
N ASP A 116 -11.54 -1.60 12.22
CA ASP A 116 -10.71 -0.67 13.02
C ASP A 116 -9.22 -1.03 12.99
N TRP A 117 -8.90 -2.33 13.01
CA TRP A 117 -7.52 -2.78 12.92
C TRP A 117 -6.90 -2.41 11.58
N PHE A 118 -7.68 -2.41 10.50
CA PHE A 118 -7.17 -2.03 9.19
C PHE A 118 -6.96 -0.51 9.06
N ILE A 119 -7.66 0.31 9.84
CA ILE A 119 -7.32 1.74 9.97
C ILE A 119 -5.90 1.87 10.55
N ILE A 120 -5.59 1.11 11.61
CA ILE A 120 -4.26 1.10 12.22
C ILE A 120 -3.20 0.63 11.21
N ILE A 121 -3.47 -0.45 10.47
CA ILE A 121 -2.59 -0.93 9.39
C ILE A 121 -2.37 0.18 8.35
N SER A 122 -3.44 0.84 7.91
CA SER A 122 -3.37 1.94 6.93
C SER A 122 -2.50 3.10 7.41
N VAL A 123 -2.57 3.45 8.70
CA VAL A 123 -1.71 4.48 9.31
C VAL A 123 -0.24 4.04 9.31
N ILE A 124 0.05 2.81 9.76
CA ILE A 124 1.42 2.27 9.77
C ILE A 124 2.00 2.26 8.36
N LEU A 125 1.22 1.81 7.38
CA LEU A 125 1.60 1.79 5.97
C LEU A 125 1.86 3.20 5.41
N GLY A 126 1.06 4.20 5.80
CA GLY A 126 1.30 5.60 5.45
C GLY A 126 2.63 6.12 6.00
N ILE A 127 2.96 5.78 7.25
CA ILE A 127 4.26 6.13 7.86
C ILE A 127 5.41 5.43 7.13
N SER A 128 5.27 4.13 6.82
CA SER A 128 6.27 3.38 6.05
C SER A 128 6.48 3.98 4.65
N ASN A 129 5.40 4.34 3.94
CA ASN A 129 5.49 5.01 2.64
C ASN A 129 6.20 6.34 2.75
N TRP A 130 5.85 7.19 3.73
CA TRP A 130 6.53 8.46 3.95
C TRP A 130 8.05 8.27 4.06
N TRP A 131 8.49 7.33 4.90
CA TRP A 131 9.92 7.06 5.09
C TRP A 131 10.60 6.55 3.81
N MET A 132 9.95 5.65 3.07
CA MET A 132 10.48 5.12 1.82
C MET A 132 10.59 6.19 0.74
N PHE A 133 9.57 7.04 0.58
CA PHE A 133 9.61 8.17 -0.36
C PHE A 133 10.70 9.17 0.03
N GLU A 134 10.85 9.46 1.32
CA GLU A 134 11.88 10.36 1.81
C GLU A 134 13.28 9.83 1.49
N LYS A 135 13.50 8.55 1.78
CA LYS A 135 14.82 7.92 1.62
C LYS A 135 15.17 7.65 0.16
N TRP A 136 14.22 7.19 -0.65
CA TRP A 136 14.52 6.67 -1.98
C TRP A 136 14.28 7.71 -3.07
N ILE A 137 13.18 8.46 -2.99
CA ILE A 137 12.79 9.42 -4.02
C ILE A 137 13.39 10.79 -3.70
N ILE A 138 13.24 11.33 -2.49
CA ILE A 138 13.69 12.70 -2.20
C ILE A 138 15.19 12.80 -1.90
N ASN A 139 15.70 12.02 -0.95
CA ASN A 139 17.08 12.19 -0.49
C ASN A 139 18.14 11.77 -1.52
N ASN A 140 17.81 10.89 -2.46
CA ASN A 140 18.72 10.51 -3.55
C ASN A 140 18.72 11.53 -4.71
N ASP A 141 17.82 12.51 -4.67
CA ASP A 141 17.60 13.47 -5.74
C ASP A 141 18.04 14.91 -5.32
N ASN A 142 18.65 15.06 -4.13
CA ASN A 142 19.42 16.26 -3.73
C ASN A 142 20.81 16.28 -4.42
N LEU A 143 20.82 16.15 -5.74
CA LEU A 143 21.98 16.36 -6.62
C LEU A 143 21.77 17.63 -7.45
#